data_AF-A0A6I4Z487-F1
#
_entry.id   AF-A0A6I4Z487-F1
#
_cell.length_a   1.000
_cell.length_b   1.000
_cell.length_c   1.000
_cell.angle_alpha   90.00
_cell.angle_beta   90.00
_cell.angle_gamma   90.00
#
_symmetry.space_group_name_H-M   'P 1'
#
loop_
_entity.id
_entity.type
_entity.pdbx_description
1 polymer ?
#
loop_
_entity_poly.entity_id
_entity_poly.type
_entity_poly.pdbx_seq_one_letter_code
_entity_poly.pdbx_strand_id
1 'polypeptide(L)'
;MGISARLAIGGALLLALVIVVGLISLSLGPVDISVGDVAWIVLSALGFDTPEFGRTEQLVIEQIRLPRIIVGASVGMALGVSGATMQGLFRNPMADPGIIGVSAGGALG
;
A
#
# COMPACT_ATOMS: atom_id res chain seq x y z
N MET A 1 -16.41 2.48 -25.34
CA MET A 1 -15.15 2.09 -24.67
C MET A 1 -15.06 0.57 -24.62
N GLY A 2 -13.99 -0.03 -25.15
CA GLY A 2 -13.78 -1.48 -25.06
C GLY A 2 -13.48 -1.95 -23.63
N ILE A 3 -13.60 -3.26 -23.39
CA ILE A 3 -13.31 -3.88 -22.08
C ILE A 3 -11.86 -3.62 -21.63
N SER A 4 -10.91 -3.63 -22.57
CA SER A 4 -9.50 -3.31 -22.33
C SER A 4 -9.32 -1.88 -21.82
N ALA A 5 -10.03 -0.92 -22.40
CA ALA A 5 -9.98 0.48 -21.98
C ALA A 5 -10.54 0.66 -20.57
N ARG A 6 -11.62 -0.06 -20.21
CA ARG A 6 -12.19 -0.01 -18.85
C ARG A 6 -11.24 -0.56 -17.80
N LEU A 7 -10.58 -1.69 -18.09
CA LEU A 7 -9.58 -2.29 -17.19
C LEU A 7 -8.36 -1.39 -17.02
N ALA A 8 -7.86 -0.80 -18.11
CA ALA A 8 -6.72 0.12 -18.05
C ALA A 8 -7.02 1.37 -17.21
N ILE A 9 -8.18 2.00 -17.42
CA ILE A 9 -8.59 3.17 -16.62
C ILE A 9 -8.81 2.78 -15.16
N GLY A 10 -9.49 1.67 -14.88
CA GLY A 10 -9.69 1.19 -13.51
C GLY A 10 -8.38 0.92 -12.79
N GLY A 11 -7.44 0.24 -13.44
CA GLY A 11 -6.10 -0.02 -12.89
C GLY A 11 -5.31 1.26 -12.64
N ALA A 12 -5.33 2.21 -13.58
CA ALA A 12 -4.67 3.50 -13.41
C ALA A 12 -5.26 4.32 -12.25
N LEU A 13 -6.59 4.33 -12.09
CA LEU A 13 -7.27 5.00 -10.98
C LEU A 13 -6.92 4.37 -9.63
N LEU A 14 -6.92 3.04 -9.54
CA LEU A 14 -6.54 2.34 -8.31
C LEU A 14 -5.08 2.59 -7.96
N LEU A 15 -4.17 2.58 -8.94
CA LEU A 15 -2.76 2.90 -8.72
C LEU A 15 -2.57 4.34 -8.22
N ALA A 16 -3.24 5.30 -8.85
CA ALA A 16 -3.22 6.70 -8.41
C ALA A 16 -3.74 6.84 -6.98
N LEU A 17 -4.83 6.14 -6.65
CA LEU A 17 -5.39 6.13 -5.29
C LEU A 17 -4.41 5.57 -4.27
N VAL A 18 -3.71 4.47 -4.57
CA VAL A 18 -2.68 3.89 -3.69
C VAL A 18 -1.56 4.89 -3.44
N ILE A 19 -1.08 5.59 -4.47
CA ILE A 19 -0.03 6.60 -4.32
C ILE A 19 -0.50 7.76 -3.43
N VAL A 20 -1.69 8.30 -3.69
CA VAL A 20 -2.25 9.42 -2.91
C VAL A 20 -2.45 9.02 -1.44
N VAL A 21 -3.04 7.86 -1.18
CA VAL A 21 -3.23 7.36 0.20
C VAL A 21 -1.90 7.08 0.87
N GLY A 22 -0.90 6.57 0.13
CA GLY A 22 0.46 6.37 0.62
C GLY A 22 1.11 7.67 1.09
N LEU A 23 1.02 8.75 0.29
CA LEU A 23 1.56 10.07 0.64
C LEU A 23 0.84 10.68 1.86
N ILE A 24 -0.49 10.54 1.93
CA ILE A 24 -1.27 10.98 3.10
C ILE A 24 -0.85 10.18 4.33
N SER A 25 -0.74 8.85 4.22
CA SER A 25 -0.33 7.98 5.31
C SER A 25 1.09 8.26 5.80
N LEU A 26 1.99 8.69 4.91
CA LEU A 26 3.34 9.12 5.27
C LEU A 26 3.36 10.46 6.02
N SER A 27 2.39 11.34 5.76
CA SER A 27 2.28 12.65 6.40
C SER A 27 1.63 12.56 7.78
N LEU A 28 0.72 11.59 7.97
CA LEU A 28 0.03 11.35 9.24
C LEU A 28 0.95 10.67 10.28
N GLY A 29 1.13 11.31 11.42
CA GLY A 29 1.79 10.69 12.57
C GLY A 29 2.06 11.69 13.71
N PRO A 30 2.73 11.26 14.78
CA PRO A 30 3.02 12.11 15.94
C PRO A 30 3.96 13.28 15.63
N VAL A 31 4.73 13.17 14.55
CA VAL A 31 5.56 14.24 13.99
C VAL A 31 4.81 14.79 12.79
N ASP A 32 4.39 16.05 12.87
CA ASP A 32 3.79 16.77 11.75
C ASP A 32 4.85 17.03 10.69
N ILE A 33 4.68 16.39 9.53
CA ILE A 33 5.54 16.58 8.36
C ILE A 33 4.61 16.94 7.21
N SER A 34 4.92 18.02 6.48
CA SER A 34 4.08 18.45 5.38
C SER A 34 4.11 17.43 4.23
N VAL A 35 3.02 17.32 3.48
CA VAL A 35 2.93 16.39 2.33
C VAL A 35 4.00 16.71 1.27
N GLY A 36 4.37 17.98 1.14
CA GLY A 36 5.44 18.42 0.24
C GLY A 36 6.80 17.90 0.66
N ASP A 37 7.13 18.02 1.95
CA ASP A 37 8.41 17.55 2.51
C ASP A 37 8.51 16.02 2.43
N VAL A 38 7.39 15.31 2.70
CA VAL A 38 7.31 13.85 2.51
C VAL A 38 7.65 13.44 1.09
N ALA A 39 7.11 14.12 0.08
CA ALA A 39 7.37 13.79 -1.32
C ALA A 39 8.86 13.97 -1.66
N TRP A 40 9.48 15.05 -1.18
CA TRP A 40 10.91 15.30 -1.35
C TRP A 40 11.78 14.29 -0.60
N ILE A 41 11.44 13.91 0.63
CA ILE A 41 12.18 12.91 1.40
C ILE A 41 12.09 11.52 0.75
N VAL A 42 10.94 11.18 0.17
CA VAL A 42 10.81 9.92 -0.60
C VAL A 42 11.65 9.98 -1.89
N LEU A 43 11.68 11.13 -2.57
CA LEU A 43 12.55 11.33 -3.74
C LEU A 43 14.03 11.28 -3.37
N SER A 44 14.43 11.83 -2.22
CA SER A 44 15.81 11.77 -1.72
C SER A 44 16.24 10.34 -1.46
N ALA A 45 15.37 9.53 -0.85
CA ALA A 45 15.61 8.10 -0.63
C ALA A 45 15.74 7.30 -1.94
N LEU A 46 15.16 7.79 -3.05
CA LEU A 46 15.31 7.23 -4.40
C LEU A 46 16.57 7.72 -5.13
N GLY A 47 17.38 8.58 -4.50
CA GLY A 47 18.65 9.08 -5.05
C GLY A 47 18.53 10.39 -5.85
N PHE A 48 17.43 11.12 -5.72
CA PHE A 48 17.31 12.46 -6.30
C PHE A 48 17.94 13.52 -5.38
N ASP A 49 18.46 14.59 -5.99
CA ASP A 49 19.05 15.72 -5.26
C ASP A 49 17.91 16.61 -4.72
N THR A 50 17.82 16.75 -3.41
CA THR A 50 16.68 17.37 -2.71
C THR A 50 17.15 18.21 -1.54
N PRO A 51 16.30 19.13 -1.01
CA PRO A 51 16.64 19.93 0.15
C PRO A 51 17.06 19.07 1.36
N GLU A 52 17.95 19.59 2.21
CA GLU A 52 18.24 18.94 3.49
C GLU A 52 17.04 19.11 4.44
N PHE A 53 16.55 17.98 4.95
CA PHE A 53 15.47 17.91 5.94
C PHE A 53 16.00 17.54 7.32
N GLY A 54 15.19 17.70 8.37
CA GLY A 54 15.59 17.32 9.72
C GLY A 54 15.92 15.82 9.80
N ARG A 55 17.07 15.48 10.41
CA ARG A 55 17.52 14.07 10.55
C ARG A 55 16.48 13.17 11.22
N THR A 56 15.71 13.70 12.16
CA THR A 56 14.62 12.97 12.82
C THR A 56 13.46 12.67 11.88
N GLU A 57 13.08 13.61 11.01
CA GLU A 57 11.97 13.45 10.05
C GLU A 57 12.32 12.40 9.00
N GLN A 58 13.55 12.45 8.47
CA GLN A 58 14.08 11.45 7.54
C GLN A 58 14.06 10.05 8.16
N LEU A 59 14.60 9.88 9.37
CA LEU A 59 14.61 8.58 10.04
C LEU A 59 13.20 8.04 10.31
N VAL A 60 12.26 8.90 10.73
CA VAL A 60 10.87 8.49 10.96
C VAL A 60 10.22 8.03 9.65
N ILE A 61 10.45 8.73 8.54
CA ILE A 61 9.88 8.34 7.24
C ILE A 61 10.52 7.05 6.74
N GLU A 62 11.86 6.98 6.69
CA GLU A 62 12.61 5.87 6.09
C GLU A 62 12.56 4.59 6.91
N GLN A 63 12.67 4.69 8.24
CA GLN A 63 12.83 3.51 9.09
C GLN A 63 11.54 3.07 9.79
N ILE A 64 10.53 3.95 9.85
CA ILE A 64 9.28 3.64 10.59
C ILE A 64 8.07 3.66 9.65
N ARG A 65 7.80 4.76 8.96
CA ARG A 65 6.56 4.92 8.18
C ARG A 65 6.59 4.16 6.86
N LEU A 66 7.66 4.29 6.07
CA LEU A 66 7.79 3.62 4.77
C LEU A 66 7.72 2.08 4.91
N PRO A 67 8.48 1.41 5.80
CA PRO A 67 8.42 -0.04 5.93
C PRO A 67 7.01 -0.52 6.33
N ARG A 68 6.33 0.20 7.23
CA ARG A 68 4.96 -0.11 7.65
C ARG A 68 3.96 -0.03 6.48
N ILE A 69 4.06 1.01 5.66
CA ILE A 69 3.17 1.19 4.50
C ILE A 69 3.42 0.11 3.45
N ILE A 70 4.69 -0.23 3.17
CA ILE A 70 5.05 -1.29 2.24
C ILE A 70 4.49 -2.64 2.70
N VAL A 71 4.64 -2.99 3.98
CA VAL A 71 4.08 -4.22 4.54
C VAL A 71 2.56 -4.20 4.46
N GLY A 72 1.91 -3.10 4.87
CA GLY A 72 0.45 -2.97 4.81
C GLY A 72 -0.11 -3.12 3.39
N ALA A 73 0.52 -2.48 2.41
CA ALA A 73 0.15 -2.61 1.00
C ALA A 73 0.35 -4.04 0.50
N SER A 74 1.46 -4.68 0.86
CA SER A 74 1.76 -6.07 0.47
C SER A 74 0.73 -7.06 1.02
N VAL A 75 0.38 -6.92 2.30
CA VAL A 75 -0.68 -7.72 2.94
C VAL A 75 -2.03 -7.48 2.26
N GLY A 76 -2.40 -6.23 2.02
CA GLY A 76 -3.66 -5.88 1.34
C GLY A 76 -3.74 -6.47 -0.06
N MET A 77 -2.66 -6.40 -0.84
CA MET A 77 -2.58 -7.02 -2.17
C MET A 77 -2.72 -8.54 -2.10
N ALA A 78 -2.01 -9.20 -1.17
CA ALA A 78 -2.09 -10.64 -0.99
C ALA A 78 -3.51 -11.10 -0.61
N LEU A 79 -4.17 -10.39 0.32
CA LEU A 79 -5.56 -10.68 0.71
C LEU A 79 -6.54 -10.43 -0.44
N GLY A 80 -6.39 -9.33 -1.19
CA GLY A 80 -7.24 -9.03 -2.34
C GLY A 80 -7.13 -10.07 -3.45
N VAL A 81 -5.91 -10.49 -3.80
CA VAL A 81 -5.67 -11.55 -4.80
C VAL A 81 -6.21 -12.90 -4.32
N SER A 82 -5.98 -13.24 -3.06
CA SER A 82 -6.49 -14.47 -2.46
C SER A 82 -8.02 -14.51 -2.47
N GLY A 83 -8.68 -13.42 -2.08
CA GLY A 83 -10.14 -13.27 -2.17
C GLY A 83 -10.68 -13.40 -3.59
N ALA A 84 -10.12 -12.67 -4.55
CA ALA A 84 -10.54 -12.76 -5.95
C ALA A 84 -10.37 -14.17 -6.53
N THR A 85 -9.28 -14.86 -6.17
CA THR A 85 -9.01 -16.24 -6.60
C THR A 85 -10.03 -17.21 -6.02
N MET A 86 -10.33 -17.09 -4.72
CA MET A 86 -11.33 -17.93 -4.04
C MET A 86 -12.73 -17.70 -4.61
N GLN A 87 -13.13 -16.45 -4.80
CA GLN A 87 -14.41 -16.11 -5.41
C GLN A 87 -14.54 -16.66 -6.83
N GLY A 88 -13.46 -16.62 -7.63
CA GLY A 88 -13.40 -17.20 -8.96
C GLY A 88 -13.47 -18.73 -8.97
N LEU A 89 -12.72 -19.39 -8.07
CA LEU A 89 -12.67 -20.85 -7.94
C LEU A 89 -14.03 -21.43 -7.55
N PHE A 90 -14.66 -20.87 -6.52
CA PHE A 90 -15.96 -21.34 -6.04
C PHE A 90 -17.15 -20.76 -6.82
N ARG A 91 -16.89 -19.81 -7.74
CA ARG A 91 -17.93 -19.05 -8.45
C ARG A 91 -18.97 -18.48 -7.47
N ASN A 92 -18.49 -18.07 -6.30
CA ASN A 92 -19.31 -17.59 -5.19
C ASN A 92 -18.69 -16.29 -4.66
N PRO A 93 -19.37 -15.13 -4.82
CA PRO A 93 -18.84 -13.85 -4.36
C PRO A 93 -18.67 -13.76 -2.84
N MET A 94 -19.25 -14.69 -2.07
CA MET A 94 -19.11 -14.77 -0.62
C MET A 94 -17.98 -15.69 -0.16
N ALA A 95 -17.23 -16.31 -1.09
CA ALA A 95 -16.10 -17.16 -0.74
C ALA A 95 -14.93 -16.32 -0.21
N ASP A 96 -14.40 -16.72 0.95
CA ASP A 96 -13.30 -16.06 1.64
C ASP A 96 -12.10 -17.04 1.80
N PRO A 97 -10.86 -16.56 1.65
CA PRO A 97 -9.66 -17.38 1.81
C PRO A 97 -9.47 -18.00 3.21
N GLY A 98 -10.15 -17.50 4.24
CA GLY A 98 -10.15 -18.09 5.58
C GLY A 98 -10.86 -19.45 5.67
N ILE A 99 -11.74 -19.79 4.71
CA ILE A 99 -12.53 -21.02 4.73
C ILE A 99 -11.66 -22.29 4.69
N ILE A 100 -10.47 -22.22 4.07
CA ILE A 100 -9.52 -23.35 3.98
C ILE A 100 -8.64 -23.51 5.23
N GLY A 101 -8.89 -22.73 6.29
CA GLY A 101 -8.21 -22.89 7.59
C GLY A 101 -6.83 -22.26 7.68
N VAL A 102 -6.35 -21.57 6.64
CA VAL A 102 -5.04 -20.92 6.60
C VAL A 102 -4.87 -19.89 7.73
N SER A 103 -5.93 -19.14 8.06
CA SER A 103 -5.90 -18.15 9.13
C SER A 103 -5.78 -18.80 10.51
N ALA A 104 -6.48 -19.91 10.76
CA ALA A 104 -6.39 -20.64 12.02
C ALA A 104 -5.02 -21.30 12.19
N GLY A 105 -4.46 -21.87 11.12
CA GLY A 105 -3.10 -22.41 11.12
C GLY A 105 -2.04 -21.33 11.38
N GLY A 106 -2.17 -20.16 10.73
CA GLY A 106 -1.27 -19.03 10.95
C GLY A 106 -1.39 -18.40 12.33
N ALA A 107 -2.56 -18.48 12.99
CA ALA A 107 -2.75 -17.97 14.35
C ALA A 107 -2.24 -18.94 15.44
N LEU A 108 -2.11 -20.23 15.14
CA LEU A 108 -1.63 -21.25 16.07
C LEU A 108 -0.08 -21.28 16.14
N GLY A 109 0.59 -21.06 15.01
CA GLY A 109 2.05 -21.09 14.89
C GLY A 109 2.73 -19.93 15.62
#